data_AF-A0A3M6K962-F1
#
_entry.id   AF-A0A3M6K962-F1
#
_cell.length_a   1.000
_cell.length_b   1.000
_cell.length_c   1.000
_cell.angle_alpha   90.00
_cell.angle_beta   90.00
_cell.angle_gamma   90.00
#
_symmetry.space_group_name_H-M   'P 1'
#
loop_
_entity.id
_entity.type
_entity.pdbx_description
1 polymer ?
#
loop_
_entity_poly.entity_id
_entity_poly.type
_entity_poly.pdbx_seq_one_letter_code
_entity_poly.pdbx_strand_id
1 'polypeptide(L)'
;TIPVWVKQNADWWTTGQISDSEFLEGIDFLFEKQIVSVPTRDAVTESQWKIPQWVQTPASWWYEEKITDEEFLKIIENLVQREIIVI
;
A
#
# COMPACT_ATOMS: atom_id res chain seq x y z
N THR A 1 -12.00 6.78 -6.88
CA THR A 1 -11.53 7.75 -5.87
C THR A 1 -11.05 6.98 -4.67
N ILE A 2 -9.83 7.26 -4.21
CA ILE A 2 -9.28 6.61 -3.02
C ILE A 2 -9.96 7.22 -1.76
N PRO A 3 -10.41 6.40 -0.78
CA PRO A 3 -10.92 6.94 0.46
C PRO A 3 -9.84 7.71 1.24
N VAL A 4 -10.24 8.85 1.82
CA VAL A 4 -9.31 9.71 2.57
C VAL A 4 -8.60 8.98 3.71
N TRP A 5 -9.27 8.04 4.37
CA TRP A 5 -8.66 7.28 5.47
C TRP A 5 -7.48 6.41 5.00
N VAL A 6 -7.50 5.88 3.77
CA VAL A 6 -6.37 5.10 3.23
C VAL A 6 -5.16 6.01 3.02
N LYS A 7 -5.40 7.24 2.56
CA LYS A 7 -4.35 8.26 2.41
C LYS A 7 -3.80 8.71 3.78
N GLN A 8 -4.64 8.79 4.81
CA GLN A 8 -4.20 9.06 6.19
C GLN A 8 -3.35 7.92 6.75
N ASN A 9 -3.68 6.65 6.46
CA ASN A 9 -2.88 5.51 6.87
C ASN A 9 -1.44 5.58 6.30
N ALA A 10 -1.23 6.18 5.12
CA ALA A 10 0.12 6.39 4.58
C ALA A 10 0.96 7.33 5.46
N ASP A 11 0.39 8.42 5.97
CA ASP A 11 1.07 9.31 6.92
C ASP A 11 1.36 8.60 8.24
N TRP A 12 0.35 7.92 8.80
CA TRP A 12 0.51 7.18 10.05
C TRP A 12 1.56 6.06 9.94
N TRP A 13 1.62 5.37 8.80
CA TRP A 13 2.61 4.33 8.58
C TRP A 13 4.02 4.90 8.48
N THR A 14 4.20 5.98 7.71
CA THR A 14 5.51 6.61 7.52
C THR A 14 6.03 7.33 8.76
N THR A 15 5.13 7.73 9.66
CA THR A 15 5.46 8.29 10.98
C THR A 15 5.55 7.25 12.09
N GLY A 16 5.33 5.97 11.79
CA GLY A 16 5.43 4.86 12.74
C GLY A 16 4.28 4.78 13.75
N GLN A 17 3.15 5.44 13.48
CA GLN A 17 1.94 5.38 14.29
C GLN A 17 1.15 4.09 14.06
N ILE A 18 1.24 3.50 12.86
CA ILE A 18 0.68 2.18 12.54
C ILE A 18 1.76 1.25 11.97
N SER A 19 1.55 -0.05 12.16
CA SER A 19 2.41 -1.13 11.68
C SER A 19 2.27 -1.37 10.17
N ASP A 20 3.20 -2.16 9.61
CA ASP A 20 3.11 -2.63 8.22
C ASP A 20 1.79 -3.35 7.94
N SER A 21 1.34 -4.23 8.84
CA SER A 21 0.07 -4.96 8.69
C SER A 21 -1.14 -4.04 8.66
N GLU A 22 -1.21 -3.06 9.57
CA GLU A 22 -2.31 -2.09 9.62
C GLU A 22 -2.33 -1.19 8.35
N PHE A 23 -1.16 -0.89 7.79
CA PHE A 23 -1.10 -0.20 6.49
C PHE A 23 -1.57 -1.08 5.34
N LEU A 24 -1.18 -2.36 5.32
CA LEU A 24 -1.59 -3.32 4.30
C LEU A 24 -3.09 -3.58 4.30
N GLU A 25 -3.77 -3.55 5.45
CA GLU A 25 -5.24 -3.63 5.51
C GLU A 25 -5.89 -2.52 4.66
N GLY A 26 -5.32 -1.32 4.69
CA GLY A 26 -5.76 -0.19 3.86
C GLY A 26 -5.51 -0.42 2.37
N ILE A 27 -4.37 -1.03 2.03
CA ILE A 27 -4.03 -1.41 0.65
C ILE A 27 -4.95 -2.52 0.16
N ASP A 28 -5.17 -3.56 0.94
CA ASP A 28 -6.01 -4.70 0.57
C ASP A 28 -7.45 -4.26 0.33
N PHE A 29 -7.98 -3.35 1.16
CA PHE A 29 -9.27 -2.70 0.90
C PHE A 29 -9.36 -2.09 -0.50
N LEU A 30 -8.29 -1.48 -1.04
CA LEU A 30 -8.31 -0.91 -2.39
C LEU A 30 -8.46 -2.00 -3.45
N PHE A 31 -7.86 -3.17 -3.23
CA PHE A 31 -8.05 -4.29 -4.13
C PHE A 31 -9.42 -4.95 -3.98
N GLU A 32 -9.94 -5.10 -2.76
CA GLU A 32 -11.30 -5.60 -2.52
C GLU A 32 -12.35 -4.74 -3.23
N LYS A 33 -12.13 -3.42 -3.26
CA LYS A 33 -12.99 -2.47 -3.98
C LYS A 33 -12.67 -2.35 -5.48
N GLN A 34 -11.75 -3.16 -6.01
CA GLN A 34 -11.32 -3.14 -7.41
C GLN A 34 -10.83 -1.76 -7.87
N ILE A 35 -10.32 -0.94 -6.95
CA ILE A 35 -9.65 0.32 -7.26
C ILE A 35 -8.26 0.04 -7.83
N VAL A 36 -7.65 -1.06 -7.40
CA VAL A 36 -6.37 -1.60 -7.87
C VAL A 36 -6.59 -3.04 -8.29
N SER A 37 -5.94 -3.50 -9.35
CA SER A 37 -6.04 -4.89 -9.82
C SER A 37 -4.73 -5.37 -10.41
N VAL A 38 -4.33 -6.60 -10.05
CA VAL A 38 -3.19 -7.29 -10.65
C VAL A 38 -3.59 -8.68 -11.14
N PRO A 39 -2.94 -9.23 -12.19
CA PRO A 39 -3.36 -10.48 -12.83
C PRO A 39 -3.24 -11.73 -11.95
N THR A 40 -2.31 -11.72 -11.00
CA THR A 40 -2.01 -12.85 -10.11
C THR A 40 -1.81 -12.31 -8.70
N ARG A 41 -2.54 -12.86 -7.73
CA ARG A 41 -2.33 -12.63 -6.30
C ARG A 41 -2.24 -13.99 -5.64
N ASP A 42 -1.08 -14.31 -5.10
CA ASP A 42 -0.94 -15.50 -4.27
C ASP A 42 -1.41 -15.13 -2.86
N ALA A 43 -2.44 -15.82 -2.39
CA ALA A 43 -2.91 -15.69 -1.01
C ALA A 43 -1.86 -16.34 -0.08
N VAL A 44 -0.92 -15.54 0.42
CA VAL A 44 0.09 -16.02 1.37
C VAL A 44 -0.35 -15.66 2.79
N THR A 45 -0.35 -16.66 3.67
CA THR A 45 -0.63 -16.50 5.11
C THR A 45 0.35 -15.51 5.77
N GLU A 46 -0.21 -14.44 6.33
CA GLU A 46 0.37 -13.18 6.84
C GLU A 46 1.48 -13.26 7.91
N SER A 47 1.95 -14.44 8.30
CA SER A 47 2.53 -14.55 9.65
C SER A 47 3.85 -13.80 9.91
N GLN A 48 4.61 -13.35 8.90
CA GLN A 48 5.93 -12.71 9.11
C GLN A 48 6.38 -11.70 8.03
N TRP A 49 5.51 -11.29 7.12
CA TRP A 49 5.91 -10.44 5.99
C TRP A 49 6.07 -8.96 6.41
N LYS A 50 7.09 -8.26 5.88
CA LYS A 50 7.41 -6.86 6.24
C LYS A 50 7.58 -6.02 4.99
N ILE A 51 7.05 -4.79 5.03
CA ILE A 51 7.22 -3.84 3.93
C ILE A 51 8.67 -3.32 3.95
N PRO A 52 9.40 -3.38 2.82
CA PRO A 52 10.73 -2.76 2.76
C PRO A 52 10.66 -1.27 3.06
N GLN A 53 11.57 -0.78 3.90
CA GLN A 53 11.58 0.61 4.37
C GLN A 53 11.59 1.65 3.24
N TRP A 54 12.18 1.34 2.09
CA TRP A 54 12.22 2.25 0.94
C TRP A 54 10.82 2.60 0.40
N VAL A 55 9.80 1.77 0.66
CA VAL A 55 8.41 2.00 0.28
C VAL A 55 7.75 3.11 1.11
N GLN A 56 8.32 3.48 2.26
CA GLN A 56 7.83 4.63 3.04
C GLN A 56 7.98 5.94 2.26
N THR A 57 9.05 6.10 1.47
CA THR A 57 9.28 7.32 0.67
C THR A 57 8.13 7.62 -0.30
N PRO A 58 7.71 6.70 -1.20
CA PRO A 58 6.57 6.97 -2.07
C PRO A 58 5.24 7.14 -1.30
N ALA A 59 5.05 6.47 -0.16
CA ALA A 59 3.87 6.70 0.68
C ALA A 59 3.85 8.11 1.30
N SER A 60 4.98 8.63 1.77
CA SER A 60 5.09 10.01 2.23
C SER A 60 4.83 10.99 1.09
N TRP A 61 5.38 10.76 -0.10
CA TRP A 61 5.10 11.60 -1.27
C TRP A 61 3.64 11.60 -1.66
N TRP A 62 2.95 10.47 -1.52
CA TRP A 62 1.52 10.38 -1.82
C TRP A 62 0.69 11.22 -0.84
N TYR A 63 0.99 11.13 0.46
CA TYR A 63 0.32 11.96 1.46
C TYR A 63 0.61 13.45 1.27
N GLU A 64 1.87 13.81 1.01
CA GLU A 64 2.32 15.18 0.73
C GLU A 64 1.87 15.72 -0.64
N GLU A 65 1.07 14.96 -1.40
CA GLU A 65 0.54 15.33 -2.72
C GLU A 65 1.63 15.62 -3.77
N LYS A 66 2.83 15.05 -3.58
CA LYS A 66 3.94 15.11 -4.53
C LYS A 66 3.79 14.11 -5.66
N ILE A 67 3.04 13.03 -5.43
CA ILE A 67 2.58 12.09 -6.45
C ILE A 67 1.07 11.95 -6.37
N THR A 68 0.47 11.66 -7.52
CA THR A 68 -0.96 11.41 -7.67
C THR A 68 -1.36 10.06 -7.10
N ASP A 69 -2.66 9.90 -6.82
CA ASP A 69 -3.26 8.61 -6.48
C ASP A 69 -2.86 7.53 -7.49
N GLU A 70 -2.98 7.81 -8.79
CA GLU A 70 -2.66 6.88 -9.87
C GLU A 70 -1.18 6.45 -9.88
N GLU A 71 -0.26 7.36 -9.59
CA GLU A 71 1.17 7.04 -9.47
C GLU A 71 1.44 6.15 -8.27
N PHE A 72 0.82 6.45 -7.12
CA PHE A 72 0.95 5.61 -5.93
C PHE A 72 0.37 4.21 -6.15
N LEU A 73 -0.82 4.11 -6.77
CA LEU A 73 -1.43 2.81 -7.10
C LEU A 73 -0.54 1.98 -8.02
N LYS A 74 0.06 2.57 -9.05
CA LYS A 74 1.01 1.86 -9.92
C LYS A 74 2.24 1.34 -9.17
N ILE A 75 2.71 2.07 -8.16
CA ILE A 75 3.80 1.60 -7.29
C ILE A 75 3.32 0.36 -6.51
N ILE A 76 2.14 0.41 -5.89
CA ILE A 76 1.56 -0.73 -5.18
C ILE A 76 1.37 -1.94 -6.10
N GLU A 77 0.79 -1.75 -7.29
CA GLU A 77 0.65 -2.81 -8.30
C GLU A 77 2.00 -3.44 -8.64
N ASN A 78 3.03 -2.63 -8.85
CA ASN A 78 4.36 -3.13 -9.17
C ASN A 78 5.00 -3.92 -8.03
N LEU A 79 4.76 -3.49 -6.80
CA LEU A 79 5.24 -4.18 -5.59
C LEU A 79 4.59 -5.56 -5.44
N VAL A 80 3.27 -5.66 -5.64
CA VAL A 80 2.53 -6.92 -5.57
C VAL A 80 2.94 -7.84 -6.72
N GLN A 81 3.02 -7.31 -7.95
CA GLN A 81 3.45 -8.07 -9.13
C GLN A 81 4.85 -8.67 -9.00
N ARG A 82 5.74 -8.02 -8.24
CA ARG A 82 7.11 -8.48 -7.99
C ARG A 82 7.23 -9.33 -6.73
N GLU A 83 6.11 -9.65 -6.08
CA GLU A 83 6.06 -10.38 -4.80
C GLU A 83 6.92 -9.69 -3.72
N ILE A 84 7.11 -8.37 -3.86
CA ILE A 84 7.80 -7.57 -2.85
C ILE A 84 6.87 -7.45 -1.66
N ILE A 85 5.60 -7.11 -1.91
CA ILE A 85 4.54 -7.07 -0.91
C ILE A 85 3.48 -8.13 -1.18
N VAL A 86 2.90 -8.66 -0.11
CA VAL A 86 1.84 -9.67 -0.18
C VAL A 86 0.62 -9.18 0.58
N ILE A 87 -0.55 -9.41 -0.02
CA ILE A 87 -1.86 -8.90 0.37
C ILE A 87 -2.92 -9.93 0.01
#